data_AF-A0AAD5CTE9-F1
#
_entry.id   AF-A0AAD5CTE9-F1
#
_cell.length_a   1.000
_cell.length_b   1.000
_cell.length_c   1.000
_cell.angle_alpha   90.00
_cell.angle_beta   90.00
_cell.angle_gamma   90.00
#
_symmetry.space_group_name_H-M   'P 1'
#
loop_
_entity.id
_entity.type
_entity.pdbx_description
1 polymer ?
#
loop_
_entity_poly.entity_id
_entity_poly.type
_entity_poly.pdbx_seq_one_letter_code
_entity_poly.pdbx_strand_id
1 'polypeptide(L)'
;MTGVVVNTTHFVLKLDSLCEQKPLKPHNKPDSMEKSIATLDKGTICSSWNYCGQRLATGLIDGTVAIFDTTDPASSFFTSTFKFKVNNGSVSKVVWVPPEYGDAIACICSDGSLSIWEEISEGSEHVQWKQCTSFGGPLEKVLDGQFGNSISSLKLTIAYSNGYVKVYEILDPMELKNWQLQAEFQNVTDSLAKFGKASCTLASISWNPQRSESRPASFVLGFNSDTPKLNSPKVWEFDQDHQRWLPVAELAELGDKGDLVNALAWAPNIGRLYELIAVATAKGISIWHMASNPDPDGRLSVEKVATFPCHDSEVWQMEWDMSGMTLATSGTDGRVRLWQSNLNGIWHEQAVVESAT
;
A
#
# COMPACT_ATOMS: atom_id res chain seq x y z
N MET A 1 -6.49 -13.27 15.81
CA MET A 1 -5.54 -12.96 16.90
C MET A 1 -4.68 -11.83 16.35
N THR A 2 -4.88 -10.58 16.77
CA THR A 2 -4.09 -9.47 16.23
C THR A 2 -2.64 -9.63 16.69
N GLY A 3 -1.75 -9.96 15.75
CA GLY A 3 -0.33 -10.11 16.00
C GLY A 3 0.39 -8.84 15.58
N VAL A 4 1.26 -8.32 16.46
CA VAL A 4 2.13 -7.18 16.17
C VAL A 4 3.55 -7.70 16.04
N VAL A 5 4.19 -7.43 14.91
CA VAL A 5 5.64 -7.55 14.77
C VAL A 5 6.24 -6.21 15.14
N VAL A 6 7.02 -6.18 16.21
CA VAL A 6 7.66 -4.96 16.71
C VAL A 6 9.15 -5.03 16.42
N ASN A 7 9.69 -4.03 15.72
CA ASN A 7 11.09 -3.63 15.83
C ASN A 7 11.14 -2.16 16.29
N THR A 8 12.24 -1.78 16.93
CA THR A 8 12.53 -0.43 17.48
C THR A 8 12.30 0.75 16.52
N THR A 9 12.13 0.51 15.22
CA THR A 9 11.88 1.53 14.20
C THR A 9 10.71 1.23 13.25
N HIS A 10 10.12 0.03 13.26
CA HIS A 10 9.06 -0.37 12.32
C HIS A 10 8.07 -1.35 12.95
N PHE A 11 6.78 -1.17 12.64
CA PHE A 11 5.70 -2.02 13.09
C PHE A 11 5.07 -2.74 11.91
N VAL A 12 4.78 -4.03 12.06
CA VAL A 12 3.95 -4.79 11.12
C VAL A 12 2.75 -5.30 11.88
N LEU A 13 1.56 -4.78 11.59
CA LEU A 13 0.33 -5.31 12.15
C LEU A 13 -0.20 -6.41 11.23
N LYS A 14 -0.57 -7.54 11.82
CA LYS A 14 -1.48 -8.49 11.18
C LYS A 14 -2.87 -8.29 11.78
N LEU A 15 -3.73 -7.58 11.06
CA LEU A 15 -5.13 -7.37 11.42
C LEU A 15 -5.96 -8.58 10.97
N ASP A 16 -6.05 -9.60 11.82
CA ASP A 16 -7.10 -10.62 11.67
C ASP A 16 -8.46 -10.00 12.01
N SER A 17 -9.53 -10.43 11.31
CA SER A 17 -10.93 -10.07 11.58
C SER A 17 -11.20 -9.89 13.08
N LEU A 18 -11.39 -8.64 13.51
CA LEU A 18 -11.83 -8.28 14.86
C LEU A 18 -13.33 -8.54 14.94
N CYS A 19 -13.73 -9.80 14.97
CA CYS A 19 -15.11 -10.17 15.27
C CYS A 19 -15.38 -9.95 16.77
N GLU A 20 -16.23 -8.96 17.06
CA GLU A 20 -16.89 -8.67 18.34
C GLU A 20 -16.00 -8.70 19.60
N GLN A 21 -15.38 -7.56 19.92
CA GLN A 21 -15.12 -7.24 21.32
C GLN A 21 -16.28 -6.39 21.85
N LYS A 22 -17.10 -6.98 22.74
CA LYS A 22 -18.13 -6.26 23.51
C LYS A 22 -17.51 -5.03 24.19
N PRO A 23 -18.26 -3.92 24.36
CA PRO A 23 -17.76 -2.76 25.08
C PRO A 23 -17.41 -3.17 26.52
N LEU A 24 -16.11 -3.12 26.84
CA LEU A 24 -15.60 -3.40 28.17
C LEU A 24 -16.06 -2.28 29.11
N LYS A 25 -16.75 -2.67 30.19
CA LYS A 25 -17.00 -1.81 31.34
C LYS A 25 -15.65 -1.32 31.90
N PRO A 26 -15.56 -0.11 32.47
CA PRO A 26 -14.30 0.57 32.78
C PRO A 26 -13.50 -0.01 33.97
N HIS A 27 -13.62 -1.30 34.30
CA HIS A 27 -13.00 -1.84 35.52
C HIS A 27 -12.35 -3.22 35.46
N ASN A 28 -11.95 -3.73 34.30
CA ASN A 28 -10.97 -4.83 34.24
C ASN A 28 -10.10 -4.64 33.00
N LYS A 29 -8.82 -4.28 33.18
CA LYS A 29 -7.80 -4.47 32.15
C LYS A 29 -7.63 -5.98 31.97
N PRO A 30 -7.96 -6.59 30.81
CA PRO A 30 -7.37 -7.87 30.51
C PRO A 30 -5.89 -7.59 30.22
N ASP A 31 -4.99 -8.23 30.95
CA ASP A 31 -3.60 -8.40 30.53
C ASP A 31 -3.61 -9.24 29.24
N SER A 32 -3.95 -8.62 28.10
CA SER A 32 -3.69 -9.21 26.80
C SER A 32 -2.19 -9.11 26.57
N MET A 33 -1.46 -10.13 27.03
CA MET A 33 -0.04 -10.25 26.76
C MET A 33 0.18 -10.11 25.25
N GLU A 34 0.85 -9.02 24.85
CA GLU A 34 1.33 -8.81 23.49
C GLU A 34 2.28 -9.95 23.15
N LYS A 35 1.80 -10.91 22.36
CA LYS A 35 2.62 -12.04 21.92
C LYS A 35 3.31 -11.63 20.63
N SER A 36 4.61 -11.37 20.70
CA SER A 36 5.43 -11.20 19.50
C SER A 36 5.30 -12.43 18.60
N ILE A 37 5.00 -12.19 17.32
CA ILE A 37 4.83 -13.24 16.31
C ILE A 37 6.07 -13.41 15.43
N ALA A 38 7.05 -12.51 15.48
CA ALA A 38 8.30 -12.63 14.75
C ALA A 38 9.38 -11.74 15.38
N THR A 39 10.64 -12.13 15.27
CA THR A 39 11.78 -11.25 15.57
C THR A 39 12.43 -10.85 14.25
N LEU A 40 12.37 -9.56 13.93
CA LEU A 40 12.94 -9.04 12.69
C LEU A 40 14.44 -8.81 12.83
N ASP A 41 15.13 -8.84 11.69
CA ASP A 41 16.55 -8.56 11.63
C ASP A 41 16.87 -7.10 12.00
N LYS A 42 18.08 -6.89 12.51
CA LYS A 42 18.58 -5.53 12.73
C LYS A 42 18.72 -4.82 11.39
N GLY A 43 18.21 -3.59 11.31
CA GLY A 43 18.23 -2.80 10.09
C GLY A 43 17.10 -3.12 9.11
N THR A 44 16.05 -3.85 9.51
CA THR A 44 14.80 -3.88 8.75
C THR A 44 14.21 -2.48 8.65
N ILE A 45 13.84 -2.07 7.43
CA ILE A 45 13.27 -0.74 7.14
C ILE A 45 11.87 -0.78 6.52
N CYS A 46 11.46 -1.93 5.99
CA CYS A 46 10.11 -2.12 5.48
C CYS A 46 9.67 -3.58 5.62
N SER A 47 8.37 -3.79 5.48
CA SER A 47 7.74 -5.09 5.68
C SER A 47 6.41 -5.18 4.93
N SER A 48 6.07 -6.37 4.44
CA SER A 48 4.77 -6.61 3.81
C SER A 48 4.33 -8.06 4.01
N TRP A 49 3.07 -8.23 4.42
CA TRP A 49 2.40 -9.53 4.43
C TRP A 49 2.00 -9.93 3.00
N ASN A 50 2.07 -11.22 2.71
CA ASN A 50 1.45 -11.75 1.50
C ASN A 50 -0.09 -11.74 1.62
N TYR A 51 -0.79 -11.99 0.51
CA TYR A 51 -2.25 -11.87 0.43
C TYR A 51 -3.03 -12.77 1.40
N CYS A 52 -2.46 -13.89 1.85
CA CYS A 52 -3.08 -14.79 2.82
C CYS A 52 -2.60 -14.57 4.27
N GLY A 53 -1.66 -13.64 4.50
CA GLY A 53 -1.05 -13.39 5.81
C GLY A 53 -0.27 -14.57 6.38
N GLN A 54 0.19 -15.50 5.53
CA GLN A 54 0.95 -16.69 5.93
C GLN A 54 2.46 -16.53 5.70
N ARG A 55 2.86 -15.47 4.99
CA ARG A 55 4.26 -15.14 4.75
C ARG A 55 4.48 -13.65 4.97
N LEU A 56 5.63 -13.31 5.54
CA LEU A 56 6.06 -11.94 5.74
C LEU A 56 7.38 -11.74 5.02
N ALA A 57 7.45 -10.70 4.18
CA ALA A 57 8.70 -10.26 3.59
C ALA A 57 9.17 -8.99 4.29
N THR A 58 10.48 -8.85 4.49
CA THR A 58 11.09 -7.65 5.05
C THR A 58 12.27 -7.20 4.21
N GLY A 59 12.40 -5.88 4.06
CA GLY A 59 13.53 -5.24 3.39
C GLY A 59 14.49 -4.63 4.39
N LEU A 60 15.79 -4.84 4.19
CA LEU A 60 16.85 -4.35 5.08
C LEU A 60 17.60 -3.18 4.48
N ILE A 61 18.25 -2.41 5.36
CA ILE A 61 19.07 -1.24 5.03
C ILE A 61 20.27 -1.58 4.14
N ASP A 62 20.74 -2.82 4.18
CA ASP A 62 21.88 -3.26 3.38
C ASP A 62 21.45 -3.68 1.97
N GLY A 63 20.16 -3.79 1.65
CA GLY A 63 19.66 -4.28 0.36
C GLY A 63 19.29 -5.77 0.34
N THR A 64 19.28 -6.42 1.49
CA THR A 64 18.82 -7.81 1.66
C THR A 64 17.31 -7.84 1.85
N VAL A 65 16.66 -8.86 1.29
CA VAL A 65 15.29 -9.24 1.62
C VAL A 65 15.30 -10.51 2.44
N ALA A 66 14.49 -10.54 3.50
CA ALA A 66 14.27 -11.71 4.32
C ALA A 66 12.79 -12.14 4.24
N ILE A 67 12.57 -13.42 3.92
CA ILE A 67 11.26 -14.06 3.91
C ILE A 67 11.09 -14.82 5.22
N PHE A 68 9.90 -14.68 5.80
CA PHE A 68 9.50 -15.29 7.05
C PHE A 68 8.24 -16.11 6.82
N ASP A 69 8.30 -17.39 7.19
CA ASP A 69 7.19 -18.33 7.11
C ASP A 69 6.94 -18.95 8.49
N THR A 70 5.80 -19.62 8.65
CA THR A 70 5.59 -20.50 9.81
C THR A 70 6.11 -21.90 9.52
N THR A 71 6.98 -22.40 10.38
CA THR A 71 7.50 -23.79 10.28
C THR A 71 6.51 -24.82 10.84
N ASP A 72 5.50 -24.37 11.58
CA ASP A 72 4.47 -25.22 12.18
C ASP A 72 3.09 -24.56 11.99
N PRO A 73 2.14 -25.21 11.29
CA PRO A 73 0.78 -24.71 11.12
C PRO A 73 0.04 -24.40 12.44
N ALA A 74 0.44 -25.02 13.55
CA ALA A 74 -0.11 -24.73 14.89
C ALA A 74 0.59 -23.55 15.59
N SER A 75 1.75 -23.12 15.09
CA SER A 75 2.51 -21.99 15.62
C SER A 75 2.03 -20.67 15.05
N SER A 76 1.89 -19.67 15.92
CA SER A 76 1.66 -18.27 15.56
C SER A 76 2.97 -17.50 15.35
N PHE A 77 4.12 -18.19 15.36
CA PHE A 77 5.45 -17.58 15.30
C PHE A 77 6.11 -17.82 13.95
N PHE A 78 6.59 -16.74 13.33
CA PHE A 78 7.26 -16.71 12.04
C PHE A 78 8.77 -16.66 12.23
N THR A 79 9.48 -17.43 11.41
CA THR A 79 10.94 -17.48 11.40
C THR A 79 11.47 -17.15 10.03
N SER A 80 12.63 -16.50 9.95
CA SER A 80 13.28 -16.23 8.67
C SER A 80 13.71 -17.55 8.02
N THR A 81 13.07 -17.89 6.90
CA THR A 81 13.32 -19.10 6.12
C THR A 81 14.29 -18.86 4.98
N PHE A 82 14.28 -17.66 4.41
CA PHE A 82 15.12 -17.32 3.28
C PHE A 82 15.64 -15.88 3.34
N LYS A 83 16.86 -15.66 2.86
CA LYS A 83 17.49 -14.35 2.73
C LYS A 83 18.30 -14.26 1.46
N PHE A 84 18.15 -13.16 0.74
CA PHE A 84 18.88 -12.93 -0.49
C PHE A 84 19.13 -11.45 -0.73
N LYS A 85 20.18 -11.16 -1.48
CA LYS A 85 20.58 -9.80 -1.82
C LYS A 85 19.86 -9.35 -3.07
N VAL A 86 19.14 -8.23 -2.98
CA VAL A 86 18.42 -7.62 -4.12
C VAL A 86 19.21 -6.47 -4.71
N ASN A 87 19.81 -5.63 -3.86
CA ASN A 87 20.55 -4.44 -4.26
C ASN A 87 21.69 -4.17 -3.26
N ASN A 88 22.58 -3.23 -3.56
CA ASN A 88 23.59 -2.74 -2.63
C ASN A 88 23.08 -1.59 -1.73
N GLY A 89 21.99 -0.93 -2.14
CA GLY A 89 21.27 0.09 -1.35
C GLY A 89 20.10 -0.52 -0.59
N SER A 90 19.51 0.26 0.31
CA SER A 90 18.44 -0.19 1.20
C SER A 90 17.14 -0.53 0.46
N VAL A 91 16.45 -1.60 0.84
CA VAL A 91 15.14 -1.97 0.28
C VAL A 91 14.02 -1.17 0.97
N SER A 92 13.53 -0.11 0.34
CA SER A 92 12.55 0.81 0.93
C SER A 92 11.12 0.31 0.91
N LYS A 93 10.74 -0.57 -0.02
CA LYS A 93 9.41 -1.18 -0.08
C LYS A 93 9.49 -2.60 -0.64
N VAL A 94 8.68 -3.50 -0.07
CA VAL A 94 8.42 -4.83 -0.63
C VAL A 94 6.93 -4.97 -0.88
N VAL A 95 6.55 -5.51 -2.03
CA VAL A 95 5.15 -5.74 -2.42
C VAL A 95 5.00 -7.14 -2.98
N TRP A 96 4.07 -7.92 -2.45
CA TRP A 96 3.80 -9.26 -2.97
C TRP A 96 3.06 -9.18 -4.31
N VAL A 97 3.49 -10.02 -5.25
CA VAL A 97 2.75 -10.30 -6.48
C VAL A 97 1.50 -11.11 -6.10
N PRO A 98 0.34 -10.90 -6.76
CA PRO A 98 -0.84 -11.71 -6.49
C PRO A 98 -0.55 -13.20 -6.69
N PRO A 99 -1.04 -14.08 -5.80
CA PRO A 99 -0.64 -15.49 -5.75
C PRO A 99 -1.03 -16.28 -7.02
N GLU A 100 -1.96 -15.76 -7.82
CA GLU A 100 -2.32 -16.36 -9.10
C GLU A 100 -1.19 -16.32 -10.15
N TYR A 101 -0.17 -15.49 -9.92
CA TYR A 101 1.01 -15.33 -10.77
C TYR A 101 2.29 -15.90 -10.13
N GLY A 102 2.14 -16.75 -9.10
CA GLY A 102 3.25 -17.41 -8.40
C GLY A 102 3.71 -16.69 -7.13
N ASP A 103 4.64 -17.34 -6.42
CA ASP A 103 5.29 -16.80 -5.24
C ASP A 103 6.36 -15.79 -5.66
N ALA A 104 5.97 -14.52 -5.76
CA ALA A 104 6.87 -13.47 -6.21
C ALA A 104 6.69 -12.16 -5.43
N ILE A 105 7.72 -11.33 -5.43
CA ILE A 105 7.73 -10.02 -4.80
C ILE A 105 8.35 -8.97 -5.72
N ALA A 106 7.88 -7.74 -5.61
CA ALA A 106 8.57 -6.55 -6.10
C ALA A 106 9.30 -5.86 -4.94
N CYS A 107 10.51 -5.39 -5.20
CA CYS A 107 11.35 -4.68 -4.24
C CYS A 107 11.76 -3.33 -4.81
N ILE A 108 11.52 -2.25 -4.08
CA ILE A 108 11.96 -0.89 -4.40
C ILE A 108 13.18 -0.58 -3.53
N CYS A 109 14.24 -0.06 -4.15
CA CYS A 109 15.49 0.25 -3.46
C CYS A 109 15.78 1.75 -3.46
N SER A 110 16.64 2.20 -2.54
CA SER A 110 17.01 3.62 -2.38
C SER A 110 17.73 4.23 -3.59
N ASP A 111 18.25 3.41 -4.49
CA ASP A 111 18.82 3.85 -5.76
C ASP A 111 17.76 4.22 -6.82
N GLY A 112 16.48 3.98 -6.51
CA GLY A 112 15.35 4.23 -7.39
C GLY A 112 15.03 3.09 -8.34
N SER A 113 15.61 1.90 -8.14
CA SER A 113 15.25 0.69 -8.89
C SER A 113 14.05 -0.02 -8.25
N LEU A 114 13.19 -0.58 -9.10
CA LEU A 114 12.21 -1.60 -8.73
C LEU A 114 12.61 -2.91 -9.41
N SER A 115 12.61 -4.01 -8.68
CA SER A 115 12.96 -5.33 -9.22
C SER A 115 11.91 -6.37 -8.83
N ILE A 116 11.55 -7.27 -9.73
CA ILE A 116 10.62 -8.38 -9.46
C ILE A 116 11.43 -9.66 -9.32
N TRP A 117 11.14 -10.41 -8.25
CA TRP A 117 11.81 -11.65 -7.89
C TRP A 117 10.78 -12.75 -7.69
N GLU A 118 11.05 -13.92 -8.25
CA GLU A 118 10.19 -15.09 -8.19
C GLU A 118 10.88 -16.23 -7.44
N GLU A 119 10.12 -16.91 -6.59
CA GLU A 119 10.53 -18.11 -5.91
C GLU A 119 10.48 -19.31 -6.87
N ILE A 120 11.61 -19.98 -7.04
CA ILE A 120 11.77 -21.13 -7.93
C ILE A 120 12.13 -22.36 -7.09
N SER A 121 11.34 -23.42 -7.28
CA SER A 121 11.48 -24.72 -6.62
C SER A 121 11.72 -25.86 -7.61
N GLU A 122 12.48 -25.61 -8.69
CA GLU A 122 12.74 -26.60 -9.76
C GLU A 122 13.63 -27.76 -9.27
N GLY A 123 13.02 -28.76 -8.62
CA GLY A 123 13.61 -30.08 -8.37
C GLY A 123 14.85 -30.14 -7.46
N SER A 124 15.27 -29.03 -6.89
CA SER A 124 16.35 -28.97 -5.91
C SER A 124 15.80 -28.97 -4.48
N GLU A 125 16.59 -29.42 -3.50
CA GLU A 125 16.21 -29.39 -2.08
C GLU A 125 16.12 -27.95 -1.51
N HIS A 126 16.49 -26.92 -2.29
CA HIS A 126 16.62 -25.55 -1.81
C HIS A 126 15.82 -24.56 -2.66
N VAL A 127 14.96 -23.80 -1.99
CA VAL A 127 14.27 -22.63 -2.57
C VAL A 127 15.31 -21.61 -3.06
N GLN A 128 15.08 -21.04 -4.24
CA GLN A 128 15.87 -19.92 -4.76
C GLN A 128 14.96 -18.78 -5.20
N TRP A 129 15.41 -17.54 -5.03
CA TRP A 129 14.72 -16.36 -5.56
C TRP A 129 15.49 -15.81 -6.75
N LYS A 130 14.84 -15.72 -7.90
CA LYS A 130 15.44 -15.27 -9.16
C LYS A 130 14.83 -13.95 -9.58
N GLN A 131 15.67 -13.00 -9.98
CA GLN A 131 15.21 -11.74 -10.56
C GLN A 131 14.61 -11.99 -11.95
N CYS A 132 13.36 -11.58 -12.15
CA CYS A 132 12.63 -11.72 -13.40
C CYS A 132 12.75 -10.47 -14.28
N THR A 133 12.65 -9.28 -13.68
CA THR A 133 12.74 -8.00 -14.39
C THR A 133 13.11 -6.85 -13.45
N SER A 134 13.36 -5.67 -14.01
CA SER A 134 13.62 -4.43 -13.27
C SER A 134 13.14 -3.18 -14.01
N PHE A 135 12.76 -2.16 -13.25
CA PHE A 135 12.27 -0.87 -13.72
C PHE A 135 12.99 0.28 -12.99
N GLY A 136 13.02 1.44 -13.65
CA GLY A 136 13.64 2.64 -13.11
C GLY A 136 15.15 2.56 -13.00
N GLY A 137 15.72 3.48 -12.24
CA GLY A 137 17.16 3.60 -12.02
C GLY A 137 17.59 5.03 -11.69
N PRO A 138 18.88 5.37 -11.81
CA PRO A 138 19.40 6.66 -11.36
C PRO A 138 18.78 7.90 -12.02
N LEU A 139 18.28 7.75 -13.26
CA LEU A 139 17.70 8.84 -14.06
C LEU A 139 16.17 8.97 -13.90
N GLU A 140 15.49 7.88 -13.61
CA GLU A 140 14.04 7.80 -13.38
C GLU A 140 13.82 6.97 -12.11
N LYS A 141 13.97 7.61 -10.95
CA LYS A 141 13.87 6.91 -9.68
C LYS A 141 12.44 6.51 -9.40
N VAL A 142 12.21 5.24 -9.10
CA VAL A 142 10.94 4.74 -8.59
C VAL A 142 10.76 5.23 -7.16
N LEU A 143 9.61 5.85 -6.88
CA LEU A 143 9.19 6.28 -5.55
C LEU A 143 8.19 5.32 -4.94
N ASP A 144 7.27 4.80 -5.77
CA ASP A 144 6.33 3.78 -5.35
C ASP A 144 5.93 2.86 -6.51
N GLY A 145 5.50 1.65 -6.18
CA GLY A 145 5.05 0.63 -7.10
C GLY A 145 4.00 -0.25 -6.43
N GLN A 146 2.90 -0.52 -7.12
CA GLN A 146 1.83 -1.37 -6.59
C GLN A 146 1.19 -2.20 -7.70
N PHE A 147 0.97 -3.48 -7.42
CA PHE A 147 0.22 -4.37 -8.29
C PHE A 147 -1.28 -4.09 -8.19
N GLY A 148 -1.92 -4.05 -9.34
CA GLY A 148 -3.36 -4.01 -9.48
C GLY A 148 -3.82 -5.17 -10.33
N ASN A 149 -4.81 -5.91 -9.87
CA ASN A 149 -5.36 -6.98 -10.68
C ASN A 149 -6.52 -6.45 -11.53
N SER A 150 -6.42 -6.58 -12.85
CA SER A 150 -7.55 -6.49 -13.76
C SER A 150 -8.04 -7.92 -14.03
N ILE A 151 -9.32 -8.11 -14.34
CA ILE A 151 -9.86 -9.44 -14.65
C ILE A 151 -9.03 -10.16 -15.72
N SER A 152 -8.51 -9.41 -16.69
CA SER A 152 -7.78 -9.93 -17.84
C SER A 152 -6.28 -10.09 -17.62
N SER A 153 -5.68 -9.37 -16.67
CA SER A 153 -4.23 -9.21 -16.60
C SER A 153 -3.73 -8.56 -15.32
N LEU A 154 -2.50 -8.89 -14.95
CA LEU A 154 -1.78 -8.20 -13.89
C LEU A 154 -1.25 -6.88 -14.41
N LYS A 155 -1.52 -5.81 -13.66
CA LYS A 155 -0.95 -4.49 -13.89
C LYS A 155 0.01 -4.11 -12.78
N LEU A 156 1.04 -3.36 -13.15
CA LEU A 156 2.00 -2.74 -12.23
C LEU A 156 2.00 -1.24 -12.49
N THR A 157 1.52 -0.47 -11.51
CA THR A 157 1.60 1.00 -11.55
C THR A 157 2.85 1.43 -10.80
N ILE A 158 3.68 2.26 -11.44
CA ILE A 158 4.92 2.79 -10.89
C ILE A 158 4.88 4.31 -10.92
N ALA A 159 5.14 4.95 -9.79
CA ALA A 159 5.30 6.40 -9.66
C ALA A 159 6.79 6.76 -9.59
N TYR A 160 7.18 7.77 -10.38
CA TYR A 160 8.58 8.18 -10.55
C TYR A 160 8.86 9.56 -9.95
N SER A 161 10.12 9.81 -9.63
CA SER A 161 10.60 11.06 -9.03
C SER A 161 10.49 12.28 -9.94
N ASN A 162 10.19 12.08 -11.22
CA ASN A 162 9.98 13.15 -12.21
C ASN A 162 8.50 13.57 -12.34
N GLY A 163 7.61 13.00 -11.52
CA GLY A 163 6.17 13.26 -11.52
C GLY A 163 5.36 12.43 -12.51
N TYR A 164 6.01 11.51 -13.25
CA TYR A 164 5.32 10.58 -14.13
C TYR A 164 4.89 9.31 -13.40
N VAL A 165 3.85 8.72 -13.94
CA VAL A 165 3.28 7.44 -13.54
C VAL A 165 3.26 6.58 -14.80
N LYS A 166 3.76 5.36 -14.70
CA LYS A 166 3.69 4.38 -15.78
C LYS A 166 2.88 3.18 -15.29
N VAL A 167 1.94 2.75 -16.12
CA VAL A 167 1.17 1.52 -15.89
C VAL A 167 1.68 0.48 -16.87
N TYR A 168 2.17 -0.63 -16.34
CA TYR A 168 2.62 -1.78 -17.10
C TYR A 168 1.60 -2.91 -17.00
N GLU A 169 1.52 -3.73 -18.04
CA GLU A 169 0.67 -4.91 -18.11
C GLU A 169 1.53 -6.12 -18.47
N ILE A 170 1.31 -7.24 -17.77
CA ILE A 170 2.03 -8.48 -18.05
C ILE A 170 1.55 -9.07 -19.39
N LEU A 171 2.50 -9.47 -20.24
CA LEU A 171 2.17 -10.08 -21.53
C LEU A 171 1.89 -11.59 -21.42
N ASP A 172 2.65 -12.26 -20.57
CA ASP A 172 2.52 -13.69 -20.30
C ASP A 172 2.40 -13.90 -18.78
N PRO A 173 1.21 -14.24 -18.27
CA PRO A 173 0.98 -14.55 -16.85
C PRO A 173 1.91 -15.63 -16.28
N MET A 174 2.47 -16.49 -17.13
CA MET A 174 3.38 -17.57 -16.72
C MET A 174 4.85 -17.13 -16.65
N GLU A 175 5.18 -15.94 -17.17
CA GLU A 175 6.55 -15.43 -17.18
C GLU A 175 6.60 -13.97 -16.71
N LEU A 176 6.99 -13.75 -15.45
CA LEU A 176 7.08 -12.42 -14.82
C LEU A 176 8.16 -11.47 -15.40
N LYS A 177 8.80 -11.84 -16.52
CA LYS A 177 9.85 -11.05 -17.18
C LYS A 177 9.32 -10.10 -18.25
N ASN A 178 8.17 -10.39 -18.85
CA ASN A 178 7.66 -9.70 -20.04
C ASN A 178 6.52 -8.72 -19.69
N TRP A 179 6.86 -7.44 -19.53
CA TRP A 179 5.92 -6.37 -19.20
C TRP A 179 5.85 -5.33 -20.31
N GLN A 180 4.64 -4.98 -20.72
CA GLN A 180 4.38 -3.94 -21.73
C GLN A 180 3.93 -2.64 -21.05
N LEU A 181 4.47 -1.51 -21.51
CA LEU A 181 3.97 -0.19 -21.10
C LEU A 181 2.57 0.04 -21.69
N GLN A 182 1.56 0.15 -20.83
CA GLN A 182 0.18 0.43 -21.23
C GLN A 182 -0.09 1.93 -21.28
N ALA A 183 0.38 2.68 -20.29
CA ALA A 183 0.11 4.10 -20.18
C ALA A 183 1.24 4.85 -19.46
N GLU A 184 1.42 6.12 -19.83
CA GLU A 184 2.32 7.07 -19.18
C GLU A 184 1.62 8.42 -19.04
N PHE A 185 1.53 8.95 -17.82
CA PHE A 185 0.85 10.21 -17.53
C PHE A 185 1.38 10.86 -16.25
N GLN A 186 0.94 12.10 -15.98
CA GLN A 186 1.20 12.82 -14.72
C GLN A 186 -0.07 12.89 -13.89
N ASN A 187 0.03 13.11 -12.57
CA ASN A 187 -1.12 13.18 -11.66
C ASN A 187 -1.91 14.51 -11.79
N VAL A 188 -2.47 14.77 -12.97
CA VAL A 188 -3.16 16.02 -13.34
C VAL A 188 -4.59 15.75 -13.77
N THR A 189 -5.49 16.69 -13.46
CA THR A 189 -6.89 16.61 -13.88
C THR A 189 -7.08 16.99 -15.35
N ASP A 190 -6.33 17.99 -15.82
CA ASP A 190 -6.37 18.44 -17.22
C ASP A 190 -5.25 17.76 -18.00
N SER A 191 -5.60 16.83 -18.89
CA SER A 191 -4.65 16.08 -19.72
C SER A 191 -3.89 16.96 -20.71
N LEU A 192 -4.37 18.19 -20.99
CA LEU A 192 -3.68 19.16 -21.84
C LEU A 192 -2.64 19.98 -21.06
N ALA A 193 -2.73 20.00 -19.73
CA ALA A 193 -1.77 20.70 -18.89
C ALA A 193 -0.46 19.93 -18.84
N LYS A 194 0.53 20.40 -19.60
CA LYS A 194 1.89 19.87 -19.55
C LYS A 194 2.67 20.59 -18.48
N PHE A 195 2.96 19.91 -17.38
CA PHE A 195 3.95 20.38 -16.42
C PHE A 195 5.33 19.88 -16.86
N GLY A 196 6.36 20.65 -16.55
CA GLY A 196 7.74 20.20 -16.74
C GLY A 196 8.04 18.95 -15.92
N LYS A 197 9.30 18.52 -15.93
CA LYS A 197 9.76 17.49 -14.99
C LYS A 197 9.67 18.07 -13.58
N ALA A 198 8.76 17.53 -12.79
CA ALA A 198 8.66 17.87 -11.38
C ALA A 198 9.77 17.18 -10.59
N SER A 199 10.08 17.68 -9.40
CA SER A 199 10.90 16.97 -8.43
C SER A 199 10.00 16.41 -7.34
N CYS A 200 9.73 15.11 -7.40
CA CYS A 200 8.98 14.38 -6.39
C CYS A 200 9.93 13.68 -5.41
N THR A 201 9.68 13.84 -4.13
CA THR A 201 10.42 13.18 -3.05
C THR A 201 9.73 11.91 -2.56
N LEU A 202 8.39 11.87 -2.61
CA LEU A 202 7.57 10.71 -2.27
C LEU A 202 6.40 10.56 -3.23
N ALA A 203 5.93 9.33 -3.35
CA ALA A 203 4.68 8.98 -4.00
C ALA A 203 4.00 7.88 -3.17
N SER A 204 2.68 7.80 -3.26
CA SER A 204 1.93 6.69 -2.67
C SER A 204 0.84 6.25 -3.64
N ILE A 205 0.75 4.95 -3.87
CA ILE A 205 -0.23 4.30 -4.74
C ILE A 205 -1.00 3.27 -3.91
N SER A 206 -2.32 3.28 -4.02
CA SER A 206 -3.17 2.20 -3.48
C SER A 206 -4.23 1.81 -4.50
N TRP A 207 -4.28 0.53 -4.84
CA TRP A 207 -5.26 0.01 -5.80
C TRP A 207 -6.58 -0.32 -5.10
N ASN A 208 -7.69 -0.20 -5.85
CA ASN A 208 -8.95 -0.76 -5.40
C ASN A 208 -8.78 -2.28 -5.23
N PRO A 209 -8.94 -2.83 -4.02
CA PRO A 209 -8.71 -4.25 -3.76
C PRO A 209 -9.85 -5.14 -4.29
N GLN A 210 -11.02 -4.59 -4.61
CA GLN A 210 -12.10 -5.38 -5.20
C GLN A 210 -11.81 -5.75 -6.65
N ARG A 211 -11.91 -7.05 -6.95
CA ARG A 211 -12.00 -7.56 -8.31
C ARG A 211 -13.48 -7.67 -8.66
N SER A 212 -13.96 -6.91 -9.64
CA SER A 212 -15.35 -7.02 -10.12
C SER A 212 -15.40 -6.93 -11.63
N GLU A 213 -16.16 -7.83 -12.25
CA GLU A 213 -16.48 -7.80 -13.69
C GLU A 213 -17.19 -6.51 -14.11
N SER A 214 -17.94 -5.91 -13.19
CA SER A 214 -18.74 -4.72 -13.47
C SER A 214 -18.01 -3.40 -13.28
N ARG A 215 -16.79 -3.40 -12.73
CA ARG A 215 -16.10 -2.15 -12.33
C ARG A 215 -14.77 -1.99 -13.04
N PRO A 216 -14.42 -0.76 -13.48
CA PRO A 216 -13.14 -0.50 -14.09
C PRO A 216 -11.99 -0.69 -13.10
N ALA A 217 -10.82 -1.06 -13.62
CA ALA A 217 -9.60 -1.12 -12.85
C ALA A 217 -9.26 0.28 -12.33
N SER A 218 -9.02 0.41 -11.02
CA SER A 218 -8.98 1.71 -10.35
C SER A 218 -7.89 1.77 -9.29
N PHE A 219 -7.23 2.92 -9.17
CA PHE A 219 -6.28 3.18 -8.09
C PHE A 219 -6.25 4.65 -7.69
N VAL A 220 -5.80 4.93 -6.48
CA VAL A 220 -5.55 6.27 -5.97
C VAL A 220 -4.05 6.53 -5.91
N LEU A 221 -3.66 7.75 -6.27
CA LEU A 221 -2.27 8.19 -6.31
C LEU A 221 -2.13 9.59 -5.72
N GLY A 222 -1.06 9.80 -4.98
CA GLY A 222 -0.65 11.10 -4.45
C GLY A 222 0.87 11.26 -4.50
N PHE A 223 1.32 12.52 -4.54
CA PHE A 223 2.73 12.87 -4.58
C PHE A 223 3.09 13.87 -3.48
N ASN A 224 4.35 13.82 -3.08
CA ASN A 224 5.06 14.90 -2.42
C ASN A 224 6.05 15.48 -3.44
N SER A 225 5.74 16.65 -3.98
CA SER A 225 6.55 17.28 -5.02
C SER A 225 6.62 18.80 -4.88
N ASP A 226 7.61 19.38 -5.55
CA ASP A 226 7.77 20.83 -5.76
C ASP A 226 6.68 21.46 -6.64
N THR A 227 5.79 20.64 -7.21
CA THR A 227 4.74 21.06 -8.13
C THR A 227 3.36 20.75 -7.51
N PRO A 228 2.76 21.70 -6.76
CA PRO A 228 1.51 21.47 -6.00
C PRO A 228 0.38 20.83 -6.79
N LYS A 229 0.24 21.10 -8.09
CA LYS A 229 -0.82 20.54 -8.93
C LYS A 229 -0.75 19.01 -9.08
N LEU A 230 0.42 18.42 -8.87
CA LEU A 230 0.64 16.96 -8.89
C LEU A 230 0.35 16.31 -7.52
N ASN A 231 0.36 17.08 -6.44
CA ASN A 231 0.34 16.52 -5.09
C ASN A 231 -1.06 16.04 -4.70
N SER A 232 -2.13 16.71 -5.18
CA SER A 232 -3.49 16.33 -4.81
C SER A 232 -3.74 14.85 -5.07
N PRO A 233 -4.27 14.09 -4.09
CA PRO A 233 -4.62 12.68 -4.27
C PRO A 233 -5.74 12.55 -5.30
N LYS A 234 -5.54 11.72 -6.32
CA LYS A 234 -6.54 11.51 -7.39
C LYS A 234 -6.80 10.03 -7.60
N VAL A 235 -8.05 9.72 -7.90
CA VAL A 235 -8.50 8.40 -8.31
C VAL A 235 -8.48 8.33 -9.82
N TRP A 236 -7.78 7.31 -10.33
CA TRP A 236 -7.64 7.00 -11.73
C TRP A 236 -8.39 5.71 -12.03
N GLU A 237 -9.21 5.72 -13.07
CA GLU A 237 -9.93 4.55 -13.57
C GLU A 237 -9.54 4.26 -15.02
N PHE A 238 -9.51 2.97 -15.35
CA PHE A 238 -9.26 2.51 -16.70
C PHE A 238 -10.56 2.49 -17.51
N ASP A 239 -10.62 3.38 -18.50
CA ASP A 239 -11.68 3.44 -19.49
C ASP A 239 -11.43 2.38 -20.57
N GLN A 240 -12.23 1.29 -20.53
CA GLN A 240 -12.10 0.18 -21.47
C GLN A 240 -12.47 0.57 -22.91
N ASP A 241 -13.42 1.47 -23.10
CA ASP A 241 -13.90 1.84 -24.44
C ASP A 241 -12.82 2.62 -25.21
N HIS A 242 -12.09 3.47 -24.51
CA HIS A 242 -11.03 4.30 -25.10
C HIS A 242 -9.61 3.80 -24.81
N GLN A 243 -9.46 2.70 -24.07
CA GLN A 243 -8.18 2.09 -23.68
C GLN A 243 -7.20 3.09 -23.04
N ARG A 244 -7.69 3.87 -22.07
CA ARG A 244 -6.89 4.91 -21.40
C ARG A 244 -7.24 5.07 -19.93
N TRP A 245 -6.32 5.63 -19.16
CA TRP A 245 -6.55 5.99 -17.77
C TRP A 245 -7.08 7.42 -17.67
N LEU A 246 -8.12 7.63 -16.86
CA LEU A 246 -8.75 8.93 -16.64
C LEU A 246 -8.85 9.25 -15.14
N PRO A 247 -8.61 10.52 -14.76
CA PRO A 247 -8.84 10.96 -13.38
C PRO A 247 -10.33 11.18 -13.16
N VAL A 248 -10.96 10.35 -12.33
CA VAL A 248 -12.41 10.39 -12.07
C VAL A 248 -12.78 11.15 -10.79
N ALA A 249 -11.83 11.26 -9.85
CA ALA A 249 -12.02 12.00 -8.60
C ALA A 249 -10.71 12.62 -8.09
N GLU A 250 -10.84 13.71 -7.32
CA GLU A 250 -9.74 14.37 -6.61
C GLU A 250 -10.14 14.46 -5.12
N LEU A 251 -9.40 13.77 -4.25
CA LEU A 251 -9.70 13.65 -2.81
C LEU A 251 -9.12 14.84 -2.04
N ALA A 252 -9.50 16.05 -2.45
CA ALA A 252 -9.07 17.29 -1.82
C ALA A 252 -10.17 18.36 -1.94
N GLU A 253 -10.44 19.03 -0.82
CA GLU A 253 -11.26 20.23 -0.82
C GLU A 253 -10.50 21.40 -1.47
N LEU A 254 -11.20 22.46 -1.86
CA LEU A 254 -10.61 23.58 -2.61
C LEU A 254 -9.38 24.20 -1.90
N GLY A 255 -9.37 24.24 -0.56
CA GLY A 255 -8.27 24.77 0.25
C GLY A 255 -7.12 23.80 0.53
N ASP A 256 -7.30 22.52 0.21
CA ASP A 256 -6.31 21.45 0.45
C ASP A 256 -5.61 21.01 -0.86
N LYS A 257 -6.02 21.57 -2.00
CA LYS A 257 -5.43 21.22 -3.30
C LYS A 257 -3.95 21.57 -3.32
N GLY A 258 -3.13 20.53 -3.49
CA GLY A 258 -1.69 20.64 -3.55
C GLY A 258 -0.95 20.37 -2.24
N ASP A 259 -1.68 20.00 -1.18
CA ASP A 259 -1.09 19.43 0.02
C ASP A 259 -0.25 18.19 -0.32
N LEU A 260 0.88 18.05 0.36
CA LEU A 260 1.79 16.93 0.20
C LEU A 260 1.14 15.67 0.76
N VAL A 261 1.08 14.63 -0.07
CA VAL A 261 0.55 13.32 0.32
C VAL A 261 1.71 12.44 0.76
N ASN A 262 1.62 11.93 2.00
CA ASN A 262 2.62 11.06 2.59
C ASN A 262 2.27 9.58 2.42
N ALA A 263 1.00 9.23 2.58
CA ALA A 263 0.52 7.87 2.44
C ALA A 263 -0.95 7.83 1.97
N LEU A 264 -1.31 6.75 1.28
CA LEU A 264 -2.66 6.44 0.81
C LEU A 264 -3.02 4.99 1.11
N ALA A 265 -4.28 4.73 1.43
CA ALA A 265 -4.80 3.38 1.59
C ALA A 265 -6.26 3.27 1.14
N TRP A 266 -6.53 2.45 0.13
CA TRP A 266 -7.87 2.10 -0.32
C TRP A 266 -8.40 0.89 0.46
N ALA A 267 -9.58 1.01 1.06
CA ALA A 267 -10.14 -0.02 1.91
C ALA A 267 -10.82 -1.14 1.10
N PRO A 268 -10.71 -2.42 1.53
CA PRO A 268 -11.56 -3.50 1.03
C PRO A 268 -13.04 -3.19 1.21
N ASN A 269 -13.79 -3.06 0.13
CA ASN A 269 -15.23 -2.84 0.25
C ASN A 269 -15.97 -4.18 0.38
N ILE A 270 -16.59 -4.44 1.54
CA ILE A 270 -17.46 -5.60 1.74
C ILE A 270 -18.86 -5.09 2.08
N GLY A 271 -19.70 -4.98 1.06
CA GLY A 271 -21.12 -4.64 1.23
C GLY A 271 -21.43 -3.16 1.45
N ARG A 272 -20.47 -2.24 1.24
CA ARG A 272 -20.73 -0.79 1.28
C ARG A 272 -21.14 -0.28 -0.10
N LEU A 273 -22.01 0.71 -0.11
CA LEU A 273 -22.45 1.38 -1.34
C LEU A 273 -21.44 2.44 -1.85
N TYR A 274 -20.38 2.67 -1.10
CA TYR A 274 -19.32 3.63 -1.38
C TYR A 274 -17.95 2.97 -1.15
N GLU A 275 -16.95 3.52 -1.83
CA GLU A 275 -15.55 3.22 -1.60
C GLU A 275 -15.01 4.07 -0.45
N LEU A 276 -14.04 3.54 0.28
CA LEU A 276 -13.43 4.20 1.43
C LEU A 276 -11.93 4.34 1.19
N ILE A 277 -11.43 5.57 1.23
CA ILE A 277 -10.01 5.87 0.98
C ILE A 277 -9.47 6.74 2.10
N ALA A 278 -8.33 6.34 2.67
CA ALA A 278 -7.58 7.13 3.64
C ALA A 278 -6.46 7.90 2.96
N VAL A 279 -6.32 9.18 3.30
CA VAL A 279 -5.27 10.08 2.82
C VAL A 279 -4.55 10.69 4.01
N ALA A 280 -3.24 10.49 4.11
CA ALA A 280 -2.40 11.15 5.09
C ALA A 280 -1.62 12.31 4.45
N THR A 281 -1.78 13.50 5.02
CA THR A 281 -1.02 14.70 4.68
C THR A 281 -0.37 15.28 5.93
N ALA A 282 0.38 16.38 5.79
CA ALA A 282 0.92 17.11 6.94
C ALA A 282 -0.16 17.68 7.88
N LYS A 283 -1.41 17.84 7.41
CA LYS A 283 -2.52 18.38 8.22
C LYS A 283 -3.21 17.32 9.08
N GLY A 284 -2.99 16.04 8.79
CA GLY A 284 -3.70 14.93 9.45
C GLY A 284 -4.05 13.81 8.49
N ILE A 285 -4.82 12.86 9.01
CA ILE A 285 -5.38 11.76 8.23
C ILE A 285 -6.84 12.11 7.94
N SER A 286 -7.22 12.03 6.67
CA SER A 286 -8.58 12.23 6.21
C SER A 286 -9.16 10.96 5.61
N ILE A 287 -10.44 10.71 5.88
CA ILE A 287 -11.18 9.57 5.35
C ILE A 287 -12.21 10.08 4.36
N TRP A 288 -12.23 9.46 3.19
CA TRP A 288 -13.06 9.86 2.06
C TRP A 288 -14.02 8.75 1.67
N HIS A 289 -15.29 9.11 1.54
CA HIS A 289 -16.27 8.32 0.80
C HIS A 289 -16.20 8.71 -0.67
N MET A 290 -16.14 7.73 -1.55
CA MET A 290 -16.29 7.92 -2.98
C MET A 290 -17.49 7.11 -3.46
N ALA A 291 -18.40 7.76 -4.18
CA ALA A 291 -19.57 7.08 -4.72
C ALA A 291 -19.18 5.95 -5.67
N SER A 292 -20.02 4.92 -5.72
CA SER A 292 -19.79 3.78 -6.61
C SER A 292 -20.18 4.02 -8.05
N ASN A 293 -21.06 4.99 -8.29
CA ASN A 293 -21.59 5.33 -9.60
C ASN A 293 -21.22 6.78 -9.95
N PRO A 294 -20.86 7.05 -11.21
CA PRO A 294 -20.60 8.40 -11.66
C PRO A 294 -21.88 9.23 -11.68
N ASP A 295 -21.73 10.52 -11.36
CA ASP A 295 -22.74 11.53 -11.60
C ASP A 295 -22.98 11.69 -13.13
N PRO A 296 -24.04 12.39 -13.58
CA PRO A 296 -24.33 12.58 -15.01
C PRO A 296 -23.18 13.17 -15.83
N ASP A 297 -22.26 13.90 -15.18
CA ASP A 297 -21.05 14.48 -15.78
C ASP A 297 -19.85 13.50 -15.84
N GLY A 298 -20.04 12.24 -15.44
CA GLY A 298 -19.01 11.19 -15.48
C GLY A 298 -17.99 11.24 -14.34
N ARG A 299 -18.16 12.13 -13.36
CA ARG A 299 -17.27 12.23 -12.18
C ARG A 299 -17.85 11.46 -11.01
N LEU A 300 -16.99 10.84 -10.20
CA LEU A 300 -17.41 10.23 -8.94
C LEU A 300 -17.51 11.32 -7.88
N SER A 301 -18.66 11.41 -7.22
CA SER A 301 -18.82 12.28 -6.06
C SER A 301 -17.97 11.77 -4.91
N VAL A 302 -17.29 12.70 -4.23
CA VAL A 302 -16.41 12.42 -3.10
C VAL A 302 -16.76 13.30 -1.92
N GLU A 303 -16.75 12.70 -0.73
CA GLU A 303 -17.10 13.35 0.52
C GLU A 303 -16.03 13.04 1.57
N LYS A 304 -15.48 14.08 2.20
CA LYS A 304 -14.57 13.94 3.34
C LYS A 304 -15.42 13.70 4.59
N VAL A 305 -15.37 12.49 5.15
CA VAL A 305 -16.23 12.09 6.27
C VAL A 305 -15.56 12.16 7.63
N ALA A 306 -14.23 12.15 7.65
CA ALA A 306 -13.48 12.37 8.88
C ALA A 306 -12.15 13.04 8.60
N THR A 307 -11.68 13.76 9.60
CA THR A 307 -10.31 14.23 9.70
C THR A 307 -9.89 14.07 11.14
N PHE A 308 -8.78 13.39 11.37
CA PHE A 308 -8.20 13.22 12.69
C PHE A 308 -6.73 13.64 12.69
N PRO A 309 -6.24 14.14 13.83
CA PRO A 309 -4.88 14.65 13.93
C PRO A 309 -3.87 13.57 13.57
N CYS A 310 -2.79 14.03 12.96
CA CYS A 310 -1.65 13.21 12.63
C CYS A 310 -1.00 12.63 13.90
N HIS A 311 -0.10 11.67 13.72
CA HIS A 311 0.99 11.45 14.67
C HIS A 311 1.71 12.79 14.90
N ASP A 312 2.51 12.95 15.98
CA ASP A 312 3.23 14.23 16.25
C ASP A 312 4.16 14.67 15.09
N SER A 313 4.31 13.83 14.07
CA SER A 313 4.93 14.12 12.77
C SER A 313 4.38 13.13 11.69
N GLU A 314 5.05 12.99 10.54
CA GLU A 314 4.60 12.27 9.34
C GLU A 314 4.14 10.81 9.59
N VAL A 315 3.06 10.43 8.90
CA VAL A 315 2.55 9.06 8.79
C VAL A 315 3.31 8.33 7.68
N TRP A 316 3.86 7.17 8.00
CA TRP A 316 4.65 6.38 7.04
C TRP A 316 3.82 5.30 6.35
N GLN A 317 2.91 4.67 7.10
CA GLN A 317 2.15 3.54 6.60
C GLN A 317 0.72 3.57 7.12
N MET A 318 -0.19 3.22 6.23
CA MET A 318 -1.62 3.06 6.50
C MET A 318 -2.08 1.74 5.90
N GLU A 319 -2.82 0.96 6.68
CA GLU A 319 -3.31 -0.35 6.24
C GLU A 319 -4.71 -0.61 6.78
N TRP A 320 -5.60 -1.06 5.92
CA TRP A 320 -6.94 -1.48 6.30
C TRP A 320 -6.94 -2.96 6.69
N ASP A 321 -7.77 -3.32 7.66
CA ASP A 321 -8.08 -4.72 7.89
C ASP A 321 -8.82 -5.33 6.69
N MET A 322 -8.88 -6.66 6.63
CA MET A 322 -9.53 -7.37 5.51
C MET A 322 -11.01 -7.02 5.32
N SER A 323 -11.70 -6.53 6.37
CA SER A 323 -13.08 -6.08 6.26
C SER A 323 -13.23 -4.62 5.79
N GLY A 324 -12.14 -3.85 5.79
CA GLY A 324 -12.13 -2.43 5.50
C GLY A 324 -12.83 -1.56 6.54
N MET A 325 -12.99 -2.06 7.77
CA MET A 325 -13.64 -1.37 8.89
C MET A 325 -12.65 -0.69 9.82
N THR A 326 -11.45 -1.25 9.97
CA THR A 326 -10.41 -0.76 10.88
C THR A 326 -9.20 -0.31 10.10
N LEU A 327 -8.76 0.92 10.33
CA LEU A 327 -7.54 1.47 9.75
C LEU A 327 -6.43 1.45 10.81
N ALA A 328 -5.29 0.88 10.47
CA ALA A 328 -4.05 1.03 11.22
C ALA A 328 -3.21 2.16 10.61
N THR A 329 -2.66 3.03 11.46
CA THR A 329 -1.70 4.06 11.04
C THR A 329 -0.45 4.02 11.90
N SER A 330 0.70 4.19 11.26
CA SER A 330 1.99 4.32 11.95
C SER A 330 2.69 5.60 11.53
N GLY A 331 3.44 6.19 12.46
CA GLY A 331 4.13 7.45 12.23
C GLY A 331 5.46 7.53 12.96
N THR A 332 6.11 8.67 12.77
CA THR A 332 7.39 9.02 13.42
C THR A 332 7.37 9.04 14.95
N ASP A 333 6.20 9.11 15.58
CA ASP A 333 6.05 9.06 17.04
C ASP A 333 6.28 7.66 17.63
N GLY A 334 6.55 6.65 16.80
CA GLY A 334 6.80 5.28 17.23
C GLY A 334 5.55 4.58 17.78
N ARG A 335 4.36 5.12 17.50
CA ARG A 335 3.08 4.55 17.91
C ARG A 335 2.32 4.01 16.71
N VAL A 336 1.51 2.99 16.95
CA VAL A 336 0.51 2.52 15.99
C VAL A 336 -0.87 2.80 16.55
N ARG A 337 -1.70 3.46 15.75
CA ARG A 337 -3.08 3.79 16.12
C ARG A 337 -4.05 2.95 15.30
N LEU A 338 -5.09 2.45 15.95
CA LEU A 338 -6.21 1.77 15.30
C LEU A 338 -7.41 2.70 15.30
N TRP A 339 -8.02 2.88 14.13
CA TRP A 339 -9.16 3.77 13.92
C TRP A 339 -10.35 2.97 13.41
N GLN A 340 -11.52 3.25 13.95
CA GLN A 340 -12.76 2.59 13.53
C GLN A 340 -13.92 3.59 13.57
N SER A 341 -14.87 3.45 12.64
CA SER A 341 -16.13 4.19 12.67
C SER A 341 -17.18 3.50 13.53
N ASN A 342 -17.96 4.29 14.28
CA ASN A 342 -19.12 3.78 14.99
C ASN A 342 -20.35 3.68 14.05
N LEU A 343 -21.48 3.20 14.58
CA LEU A 343 -22.73 3.06 13.82
C LEU A 343 -23.28 4.38 13.25
N ASN A 344 -22.83 5.52 13.79
CA ASN A 344 -23.20 6.86 13.31
C ASN A 344 -22.20 7.39 12.26
N GLY A 345 -21.23 6.59 11.83
CA GLY A 345 -20.19 6.98 10.87
C GLY A 345 -19.07 7.84 11.46
N ILE A 346 -19.05 8.07 12.78
CA ILE A 346 -18.02 8.88 13.43
C ILE A 346 -16.80 8.01 13.72
N TRP A 347 -15.64 8.47 13.27
CA TRP A 347 -14.34 7.81 13.47
C TRP A 347 -13.75 8.14 14.84
N HIS A 348 -13.26 7.12 15.53
CA HIS A 348 -12.59 7.25 16.83
C HIS A 348 -11.32 6.41 16.87
N GLU A 349 -10.36 6.83 17.69
CA GLU A 349 -9.20 6.01 18.06
C GLU A 349 -9.67 4.86 18.96
N GLN A 350 -9.52 3.63 18.49
CA GLN A 350 -9.92 2.42 19.19
C GLN A 350 -8.81 1.93 20.14
N ALA A 351 -7.55 2.02 19.70
CA ALA A 351 -6.41 1.58 20.47
C ALA A 351 -5.12 2.28 20.01
N VAL A 352 -4.17 2.39 20.94
CA VAL A 352 -2.79 2.77 20.68
C VAL A 352 -1.89 1.62 21.10
N VAL A 353 -1.04 1.17 20.18
CA VAL A 353 0.01 0.18 20.43
C VAL A 353 1.34 0.91 20.48
N GLU A 354 2.09 0.67 21.55
CA GLU A 354 3.43 1.23 21.75
C GLU A 354 4.44 0.08 21.78
N SER A 355 5.67 0.35 21.33
CA SER A 355 6.76 -0.61 21.52
C SER A 355 7.00 -0.82 23.01
N ALA A 356 6.94 -2.06 23.49
CA ALA A 356 7.55 -2.41 24.78
C ALA A 356 9.05 -2.10 24.71
N THR A 357 9.53 -1.22 25.59
CA THR A 357 10.93 -0.79 25.69
C THR A 357 11.88 -1.91 26.05
#